data_AF-A0A533VQV1-F1
#
_entry.id   AF-A0A533VQV1-F1
#
_cell.length_a   1.000
_cell.length_b   1.000
_cell.length_c   1.000
_cell.angle_alpha   90.00
_cell.angle_beta   90.00
_cell.angle_gamma   90.00
#
_symmetry.space_group_name_H-M   'P 1'
#
loop_
_entity.id
_entity.type
_entity.pdbx_description
1 polymer ?
#
loop_
_entity_poly.entity_id
_entity_poly.type
_entity_poly.pdbx_seq_one_letter_code
_entity_poly.pdbx_strand_id
1 'polypeptide(L)' 'PLEVKVGNESKWVCMCGLSNNQPFCDGSHKKTVAEESGKLYMYNKDGSRTEVKQ' A
#
# COMPACT_ATOMS: atom_id res chain seq x y z
N PRO A 1 -6.88 -1.46 -0.78
CA PRO A 1 -7.42 -0.31 -0.01
C PRO A 1 -8.72 -0.71 0.66
N LEU A 2 -9.03 -0.17 1.83
CA LEU A 2 -10.31 -0.42 2.49
C LEU A 2 -11.28 0.69 2.11
N GLU A 3 -12.43 0.35 1.53
CA GLU A 3 -13.52 1.30 1.34
C GLU A 3 -14.21 1.54 2.69
N VAL A 4 -14.39 2.81 3.06
CA VAL A 4 -15.10 3.24 4.25
C VAL A 4 -16.19 4.21 3.83
N LYS A 5 -17.45 3.92 4.22
CA LYS A 5 -18.59 4.81 3.96
C LYS A 5 -18.71 5.85 5.06
N VAL A 6 -18.70 7.12 4.68
CA VAL A 6 -18.90 8.28 5.57
C VAL A 6 -20.17 8.99 5.11
N GLY A 7 -21.30 8.65 5.73
CA GLY A 7 -22.61 9.02 5.22
C GLY A 7 -22.84 8.44 3.83
N ASN A 8 -23.08 9.30 2.83
CA ASN A 8 -23.28 8.91 1.44
C ASN A 8 -22.00 8.95 0.59
N GLU A 9 -20.85 9.27 1.17
CA GLU A 9 -19.56 9.31 0.48
C GLU A 9 -18.74 8.05 0.74
N SER A 10 -18.03 7.57 -0.28
CA SER A 10 -16.98 6.55 -0.12
C SER A 10 -15.63 7.22 0.03
N LYS A 11 -14.88 6.83 1.07
CA LYS A 11 -13.46 7.13 1.25
C LYS A 11 -12.65 5.86 1.17
N TRP A 12 -11.40 5.97 0.73
CA TRP A 12 -10.51 4.83 0.56
C TRP A 12 -9.31 4.96 1.51
N VAL A 13 -9.20 4.05 2.46
CA VAL A 13 -8.12 4.01 3.46
C VAL A 13 -6.97 3.16 2.95
N CYS A 14 -5.75 3.64 3.14
CA CYS A 14 -4.55 2.93 2.77
C CYS A 14 -4.34 1.71 3.67
N MET A 15 -4.12 0.55 3.04
CA MET A 15 -3.83 -0.71 3.75
C MET A 15 -2.45 -1.28 3.38
N CYS A 16 -1.76 -0.65 2.42
CA CYS A 16 -0.47 -1.15 1.91
C CYS A 16 0.75 -0.47 2.58
N GLY A 17 0.55 0.58 3.37
CA GLY A 17 1.63 1.35 3.99
C GLY A 17 2.36 2.34 3.06
N LEU A 18 2.24 2.22 1.74
CA LEU A 18 3.04 2.98 0.76
C LEU A 18 2.45 4.31 0.29
N SER A 19 1.28 4.72 0.81
CA SER A 19 0.64 5.97 0.37
C SER A 19 1.43 7.19 0.85
N ASN A 20 1.59 8.19 -0.02
CA ASN A 20 2.11 9.51 0.35
C ASN A 20 1.01 10.44 0.90
N ASN A 21 -0.26 10.00 0.83
CA ASN A 21 -1.42 10.76 1.28
C ASN A 21 -2.13 10.06 2.46
N GLN A 22 -1.36 9.54 3.43
CA GLN A 22 -1.92 8.86 4.60
C GLN A 22 -2.90 9.78 5.36
N PRO A 23 -4.04 9.25 5.87
CA PRO A 23 -4.42 7.83 5.93
C PRO A 23 -5.08 7.29 4.64
N PHE A 24 -5.21 8.11 3.61
CA PHE A 24 -5.96 7.78 2.41
C PHE A 24 -5.14 7.02 1.38
N CYS A 25 -5.81 6.24 0.54
CA CYS A 25 -5.20 5.58 -0.59
C CYS A 25 -4.94 6.58 -1.73
N ASP A 26 -3.70 6.62 -2.24
CA ASP A 26 -3.27 7.40 -3.40
C ASP A 26 -3.00 6.56 -4.66
N GLY A 27 -3.24 5.24 -4.58
CA GLY A 27 -2.95 4.29 -5.66
C GLY A 27 -1.62 3.56 -5.54
N SER A 28 -0.76 3.90 -4.57
CA SER A 28 0.54 3.24 -4.37
C SER A 28 0.46 1.74 -4.09
N HIS A 29 -0.70 1.24 -3.64
CA HIS A 29 -0.96 -0.20 -3.46
C HIS A 29 -0.76 -1.03 -4.74
N LYS A 30 -0.78 -0.42 -5.93
CA LYS A 30 -0.50 -1.13 -7.19
C LYS A 30 0.94 -1.68 -7.24
N LYS A 31 1.87 -1.08 -6.49
CA LYS A 31 3.26 -1.56 -6.39
C LYS A 31 3.37 -2.94 -5.73
N THR A 32 2.39 -3.30 -4.89
CA THR A 32 2.39 -4.56 -4.14
C THR A 32 1.78 -5.73 -4.92
N VAL A 33 1.22 -5.51 -6.12
CA VAL A 33 0.51 -6.56 -6.90
C VAL A 33 1.42 -7.72 -7.29
N ALA A 34 2.71 -7.45 -7.49
CA ALA A 34 3.70 -8.46 -7.84
C ALA A 34 4.47 -9.00 -6.61
N GLU A 35 3.99 -8.77 -5.40
CA GLU A 35 4.55 -9.39 -4.19
C GLU A 35 4.15 -10.86 -4.12
N GLU A 36 5.10 -11.73 -3.79
CA GLU A 36 4.83 -13.13 -3.53
C GLU A 36 4.27 -13.29 -2.11
N SER A 37 3.28 -14.17 -1.96
CA SER A 37 2.70 -14.48 -0.65
C SER A 37 3.76 -15.06 0.30
N GLY A 38 3.75 -14.61 1.55
CA GLY A 38 4.69 -15.08 2.59
C GLY A 38 6.07 -14.43 2.55
N LYS A 39 6.33 -13.50 1.63
CA LYS A 39 7.58 -12.73 1.58
C LYS A 39 7.41 -11.33 2.15
N LEU A 40 8.46 -10.83 2.79
CA LEU A 40 8.54 -9.46 3.27
C LEU A 40 9.37 -8.63 2.30
N TYR A 41 8.87 -7.45 1.90
CA TYR A 41 9.58 -6.54 0.99
C TYR A 41 9.79 -5.17 1.65
N MET A 42 11.00 -4.62 1.49
CA MET A 42 11.34 -3.25 1.87
C MET A 42 11.39 -2.36 0.62
N TYR A 43 10.68 -1.24 0.65
CA TYR A 43 10.62 -0.27 -0.45
C TYR A 43 11.63 0.85 -0.22
N ASN A 44 12.59 0.98 -1.13
CA ASN A 44 13.69 1.93 -1.04
C ASN A 44 13.30 3.30 -1.62
N LYS A 45 14.00 4.35 -1.20
CA LYS A 45 13.74 5.73 -1.66
C LYS A 45 13.99 5.94 -3.15
N ASP A 46 14.84 5.12 -3.76
CA ASP A 46 15.12 5.11 -5.19
C ASP A 46 14.01 4.45 -6.02
N GLY A 47 12.96 3.94 -5.38
CA GLY A 47 11.85 3.25 -6.02
C GLY A 47 12.08 1.76 -6.24
N SER A 48 13.26 1.23 -5.90
CA SER A 48 13.50 -0.21 -5.87
C SER A 48 12.83 -0.87 -4.66
N ARG A 49 12.68 -2.20 -4.71
CA ARG A 49 12.26 -3.00 -3.55
C ARG A 49 13.21 -4.17 -3.34
N THR A 50 13.40 -4.56 -2.09
CA THR A 50 14.27 -5.68 -1.70
C THR A 50 13.49 -6.66 -0.83
N GLU A 51 13.59 -7.96 -1.12
CA GLU A 51 13.07 -8.99 -0.21
C GLU A 51 13.91 -9.00 1.07
N VAL A 52 13.23 -8.86 2.21
CA VAL A 52 13.84 -8.98 3.54
C VAL A 52 13.92 -10.48 3.85
N LYS A 53 15.13 -11.03 3.76
CA LYS A 53 15.41 -12.38 4.25
C LYS A 53 15.50 -12.31 5.77
N GLN A 54 14.64 -13.06 6.48
CA GLN A 54 14.81 -13.29 7.91
C GLN A 54 16.09 -14.07 8.18
#